data_AF-A0A1H6EY04-F1
#
_entry.id   AF-A0A1H6EY04-F1
#
_cell.length_a   1.000
_cell.length_b   1.000
_cell.length_c   1.000
_cell.angle_alpha   90.00
_cell.angle_beta   90.00
_cell.angle_gamma   90.00
#
_symmetry.space_group_name_H-M   'P 1'
#
loop_
_entity.id
_entity.type
_entity.pdbx_description
1 polymer ?
#
loop_
_entity_poly.entity_id
_entity_poly.type
_entity_poly.pdbx_seq_one_letter_code
_entity_poly.pdbx_strand_id
1 'polypeptide(L)'
;MPADIPPKTLDDWAAFPADRAPRPLLIIGDLPMAAPSERMPDELKTMTRNRAFVRKFGPVETPSGKVRVELPDGPAEMSLISAEKAFTAMARPAPDTVEVVRGELGSASFGTDMGAVKLPAWLFYVRGAEAPVAWPAIDPAALWKPGEVRATAVAADARLAPDGRSLTVSLPGPPDPCPGQQPVRYETRVIESEQAVAVGVRAVGAPAEDCVRLAFGRMADYGFVLKSALGGRVLVDAQGGVIPVTRPPSIIR
;
A
#
# COMPACT_ATOMS: atom_id res chain seq x y z
N MET A 1 -2.89 12.59 14.58
CA MET A 1 -3.04 12.81 16.04
C MET A 1 -3.11 11.45 16.72
N PRO A 2 -2.54 11.30 17.93
CA PRO A 2 -2.72 10.09 18.74
C PRO A 2 -4.20 10.00 19.11
N ALA A 3 -4.84 8.94 18.69
CA ALA A 3 -6.23 8.65 19.01
C ALA A 3 -6.29 7.20 19.45
N ASP A 4 -7.22 6.90 20.35
CA ASP A 4 -7.54 5.50 20.65
C ASP A 4 -8.00 4.80 19.36
N ILE A 5 -7.84 3.49 19.27
CA ILE A 5 -8.26 2.72 18.09
C ILE A 5 -9.77 2.48 18.20
N PRO A 6 -10.60 3.05 17.31
CA PRO A 6 -12.04 2.74 17.32
C PRO A 6 -12.27 1.24 17.08
N PRO A 7 -13.23 0.59 17.76
CA PRO A 7 -13.52 -0.83 17.53
C PRO A 7 -13.86 -1.16 16.06
N LYS A 8 -14.52 -0.22 15.36
CA LYS A 8 -14.92 -0.34 13.95
C LYS A 8 -13.77 -0.26 12.94
N THR A 9 -12.53 0.03 13.38
CA THR A 9 -11.38 0.19 12.48
C THR A 9 -11.11 -1.06 11.64
N LEU A 10 -11.52 -2.24 12.12
CA LEU A 10 -11.32 -3.51 11.42
C LEU A 10 -12.49 -3.91 10.50
N ASP A 11 -13.60 -3.15 10.48
CA ASP A 11 -14.81 -3.54 9.74
C ASP A 11 -14.56 -3.63 8.22
N ASP A 12 -13.79 -2.69 7.67
CA ASP A 12 -13.43 -2.66 6.23
C ASP A 12 -12.57 -3.85 5.79
N TRP A 13 -11.99 -4.56 6.76
CA TRP A 13 -11.10 -5.70 6.58
C TRP A 13 -11.76 -7.03 6.92
N ALA A 14 -12.99 -7.04 7.44
CA ALA A 14 -13.67 -8.26 7.87
C ALA A 14 -13.83 -9.30 6.75
N ALA A 15 -13.93 -8.84 5.49
CA ALA A 15 -14.06 -9.70 4.31
C ALA A 15 -12.73 -10.02 3.61
N PHE A 16 -11.60 -9.47 4.09
CA PHE A 16 -10.29 -9.80 3.53
C PHE A 16 -9.97 -11.27 3.84
N PRO A 17 -9.59 -12.11 2.86
CA PRO A 17 -9.37 -13.54 3.11
C PRO A 17 -7.89 -13.83 3.43
N ALA A 18 -7.48 -13.55 4.67
CA ALA A 18 -6.09 -13.67 5.12
C ALA A 18 -5.54 -15.10 5.11
N ASP A 19 -6.41 -16.10 5.16
CA ASP A 19 -6.12 -17.53 5.22
C ASP A 19 -6.17 -18.22 3.85
N ARG A 20 -6.60 -17.52 2.78
CA ARG A 20 -6.65 -18.08 1.43
C ARG A 20 -5.24 -18.39 0.91
N ALA A 21 -5.11 -19.46 0.13
CA ALA A 21 -3.88 -19.82 -0.58
C ALA A 21 -4.11 -19.88 -2.11
N PRO A 22 -3.48 -19.01 -2.93
CA PRO A 22 -2.69 -17.87 -2.51
C PRO A 22 -3.57 -16.75 -1.93
N ARG A 23 -3.03 -16.05 -0.94
CA ARG A 23 -3.62 -14.86 -0.35
C ARG A 23 -3.74 -13.77 -1.43
N PRO A 24 -4.88 -13.05 -1.55
CA PRO A 24 -4.96 -11.95 -2.51
C PRO A 24 -3.91 -10.89 -2.22
N LEU A 25 -3.28 -10.37 -3.27
CA LEU A 25 -2.34 -9.28 -3.15
C LEU A 25 -3.04 -7.97 -2.86
N LEU A 26 -2.44 -7.21 -1.96
CA LEU A 26 -2.91 -5.93 -1.50
C LEU A 26 -2.01 -4.86 -2.09
N ILE A 27 -2.29 -4.44 -3.33
CA ILE A 27 -1.49 -3.38 -3.97
C ILE A 27 -1.87 -2.04 -3.35
N ILE A 28 -0.89 -1.37 -2.77
CA ILE A 28 -1.06 -0.11 -2.06
C ILE A 28 -0.67 1.05 -2.99
N GLY A 29 -1.55 2.05 -3.06
CA GLY A 29 -1.33 3.28 -3.82
C GLY A 29 -2.19 3.38 -5.07
N ASP A 30 -1.91 4.40 -5.88
CA ASP A 30 -2.65 4.65 -7.11
C ASP A 30 -2.34 3.62 -8.19
N LEU A 31 -3.39 3.17 -8.87
CA LEU A 31 -3.30 2.42 -10.13
C LEU A 31 -3.95 3.22 -11.27
N PRO A 32 -3.32 3.30 -12.46
CA PRO A 32 -2.03 2.69 -12.81
C PRO A 32 -0.85 3.36 -12.09
N MET A 33 0.22 2.61 -11.92
CA MET A 33 1.47 3.19 -11.44
C MET A 33 2.08 4.04 -12.56
N ALA A 34 2.05 5.35 -12.38
CA ALA A 34 2.83 6.26 -13.20
C ALA A 34 4.13 6.58 -12.49
N ALA A 35 5.24 6.62 -13.22
CA ALA A 35 6.39 7.40 -12.80
C ALA A 35 6.17 8.81 -13.40
N PRO A 36 5.53 9.76 -12.68
CA PRO A 36 5.45 11.12 -13.19
C PRO A 36 6.89 11.63 -13.32
N SER A 37 7.34 11.86 -14.56
CA SER A 37 8.60 12.57 -14.74
C SER A 37 8.36 14.04 -14.43
N GLU A 38 9.30 14.69 -13.73
CA GLU A 38 9.20 16.12 -13.44
C GLU A 38 9.07 16.95 -14.74
N ARG A 39 9.64 16.42 -15.83
CA ARG A 39 9.65 16.98 -17.18
C ARG A 39 8.33 16.86 -17.93
N MET A 40 7.38 16.08 -17.42
CA MET A 40 6.06 15.94 -18.04
C MET A 40 5.26 17.25 -17.86
N PRO A 41 4.56 17.76 -18.89
CA PRO A 41 3.65 18.89 -18.73
C PRO A 41 2.57 18.61 -17.68
N ASP A 42 2.17 19.63 -16.91
CA ASP A 42 1.23 19.45 -15.79
C ASP A 42 -0.16 18.96 -16.22
N GLU A 43 -0.59 19.35 -17.42
CA GLU A 43 -1.82 18.86 -18.03
C GLU A 43 -1.74 17.34 -18.28
N LEU A 44 -0.60 16.87 -18.80
CA LEU A 44 -0.36 15.46 -19.06
C LEU A 44 -0.24 14.65 -17.75
N LYS A 45 0.39 15.21 -16.72
CA LYS A 45 0.40 14.62 -15.36
C LYS A 45 -1.01 14.49 -14.82
N THR A 46 -1.84 15.52 -15.00
CA THR A 46 -3.22 15.56 -14.53
C THR A 46 -4.09 14.53 -15.25
N MET A 47 -4.06 14.48 -16.58
CA MET A 47 -4.79 13.48 -17.36
C MET A 47 -4.38 12.05 -17.00
N THR A 48 -3.07 11.82 -16.82
CA THR A 48 -2.52 10.52 -16.43
C THR A 48 -3.03 10.10 -15.04
N ARG A 49 -2.99 11.01 -14.05
CA ARG A 49 -3.51 10.76 -12.69
C ARG A 49 -5.02 10.52 -12.68
N ASN A 50 -5.75 11.25 -13.52
CA ASN A 50 -7.20 11.10 -13.69
C ASN A 50 -7.59 9.89 -14.55
N ARG A 51 -6.59 9.16 -15.07
CA ARG A 51 -6.77 7.96 -15.89
C ARG A 51 -7.52 8.22 -17.20
N ALA A 52 -7.39 9.44 -17.72
CA ALA A 52 -8.06 9.93 -18.91
C ALA A 52 -7.34 9.43 -20.18
N PHE A 53 -7.36 8.12 -20.40
CA PHE A 53 -6.62 7.48 -21.50
C PHE A 53 -7.52 7.15 -22.68
N VAL A 54 -7.02 7.38 -23.89
CA VAL A 54 -7.60 6.84 -25.13
C VAL A 54 -6.61 5.89 -25.81
N ARG A 55 -7.10 4.71 -26.20
CA ARG A 55 -6.27 3.69 -26.87
C ARG A 55 -6.02 4.09 -28.32
N LYS A 56 -4.75 4.10 -28.73
CA LYS A 56 -4.29 4.28 -30.12
C LYS A 56 -3.38 3.15 -30.62
N PHE A 57 -3.10 2.14 -29.79
CA PHE A 57 -2.34 0.96 -30.19
C PHE A 57 -3.26 -0.16 -30.70
N GLY A 58 -2.74 -0.98 -31.63
CA GLY A 58 -3.44 -2.15 -32.18
C GLY A 58 -3.57 -3.32 -31.19
N PRO A 59 -4.03 -4.49 -31.64
CA PRO A 59 -4.05 -5.70 -30.82
C PRO A 59 -2.65 -6.03 -30.30
N VAL A 60 -2.55 -6.50 -29.06
CA VAL A 60 -1.30 -6.96 -28.45
C VAL A 60 -1.46 -8.42 -28.06
N GLU A 61 -0.52 -9.26 -28.48
CA GLU A 61 -0.54 -10.67 -28.15
C GLU A 61 -0.44 -10.86 -26.63
N THR A 62 -1.37 -11.64 -26.08
CA THR A 62 -1.41 -11.96 -24.66
C THR A 62 -0.93 -13.38 -24.49
N PRO A 63 0.19 -13.61 -23.77
CA PRO A 63 0.60 -14.96 -23.42
C PRO A 63 -0.53 -15.66 -22.67
N SER A 64 -0.89 -16.85 -23.13
CA SER A 64 -1.88 -17.68 -22.46
C SER A 64 -1.23 -18.44 -21.29
N GLY A 65 -2.03 -18.69 -20.25
CA GLY A 65 -1.63 -19.55 -19.12
C GLY A 65 -1.40 -18.80 -17.82
N LYS A 66 -0.69 -19.50 -16.92
CA LYS A 66 -0.31 -18.99 -15.60
C LYS A 66 1.17 -18.63 -15.59
N VAL A 67 1.51 -17.66 -14.78
CA VAL A 67 2.88 -17.25 -14.51
C VAL A 67 3.18 -17.43 -13.05
N ARG A 68 4.39 -17.95 -12.77
CA ARG A 68 4.93 -18.04 -11.43
C ARG A 68 5.42 -16.66 -10.97
N VAL A 69 4.95 -16.23 -9.82
CA VAL A 69 5.34 -14.97 -9.17
C VAL A 69 5.92 -15.28 -7.80
N GLU A 70 7.06 -14.69 -7.47
CA GLU A 70 7.66 -14.79 -6.14
C GLU A 70 7.02 -13.75 -5.20
N LEU A 71 6.32 -14.21 -4.16
CA LEU A 71 5.69 -13.36 -3.15
C LEU A 71 6.39 -13.50 -1.80
N PRO A 72 6.20 -12.54 -0.87
CA PRO A 72 6.79 -12.60 0.48
C PRO A 72 6.35 -13.82 1.31
N ASP A 73 5.20 -14.44 0.99
CA ASP A 73 4.66 -15.64 1.62
C ASP A 73 4.93 -16.92 0.81
N GLY A 74 5.60 -16.80 -0.34
CA GLY A 74 6.01 -17.92 -1.19
C GLY A 74 5.61 -17.74 -2.65
N PRO A 75 6.07 -18.62 -3.54
CA PRO A 75 5.73 -18.56 -4.95
C PRO A 75 4.25 -18.89 -5.21
N ALA A 76 3.63 -18.19 -6.15
CA ALA A 76 2.24 -18.39 -6.55
C ALA A 76 2.08 -18.41 -8.07
N GLU A 77 1.13 -19.22 -8.58
CA GLU A 77 0.75 -19.27 -9.98
C GLU A 77 -0.46 -18.37 -10.24
N MET A 78 -0.30 -17.35 -11.09
CA MET A 78 -1.35 -16.37 -11.39
C MET A 78 -1.71 -16.36 -12.87
N SER A 79 -2.99 -16.29 -13.17
CA SER A 79 -3.46 -16.13 -14.56
C SER A 79 -3.20 -14.70 -15.05
N LEU A 80 -2.81 -14.57 -16.31
CA LEU A 80 -2.63 -13.27 -16.96
C LEU A 80 -3.94 -12.73 -17.55
N ILE A 81 -4.05 -11.39 -17.63
CA ILE A 81 -5.09 -10.69 -18.39
C ILE A 81 -4.53 -10.10 -19.67
N SER A 82 -5.38 -9.87 -20.67
CA SER A 82 -4.97 -9.21 -21.90
C SER A 82 -4.71 -7.71 -21.73
N ALA A 83 -3.97 -7.14 -22.68
CA ALA A 83 -3.74 -5.70 -22.75
C ALA A 83 -5.07 -4.93 -22.84
N GLU A 84 -6.06 -5.46 -23.56
CA GLU A 84 -7.39 -4.88 -23.67
C GLU A 84 -8.10 -4.86 -22.31
N LYS A 85 -8.14 -5.99 -21.58
CA LYS A 85 -8.78 -6.06 -20.26
C LYS A 85 -8.08 -5.14 -19.26
N ALA A 86 -6.75 -5.08 -19.29
CA ALA A 86 -5.96 -4.17 -18.47
C ALA A 86 -6.24 -2.70 -18.83
N PHE A 87 -6.25 -2.35 -20.12
CA PHE A 87 -6.53 -0.98 -20.57
C PHE A 87 -7.94 -0.54 -20.17
N THR A 88 -8.95 -1.39 -20.34
CA THR A 88 -10.33 -1.11 -19.91
C THR A 88 -10.42 -0.91 -18.40
N ALA A 89 -9.71 -1.72 -17.61
CA ALA A 89 -9.68 -1.56 -16.15
C ALA A 89 -8.90 -0.31 -15.72
N MET A 90 -7.94 0.14 -16.53
CA MET A 90 -7.09 1.30 -16.29
C MET A 90 -7.72 2.62 -16.73
N ALA A 91 -8.39 2.71 -17.88
CA ALA A 91 -8.95 3.97 -18.37
C ALA A 91 -10.22 4.38 -17.60
N ARG A 92 -10.47 5.69 -17.52
CA ARG A 92 -11.73 6.27 -17.03
C ARG A 92 -12.28 7.24 -18.08
N PRO A 93 -13.61 7.32 -18.26
CA PRO A 93 -14.21 8.34 -19.11
C PRO A 93 -13.84 9.75 -18.66
N ALA A 94 -13.42 10.60 -19.59
CA ALA A 94 -13.03 11.99 -19.36
C ALA A 94 -13.26 12.82 -20.63
N PRO A 95 -13.52 14.13 -20.51
CA PRO A 95 -13.70 15.02 -21.68
C PRO A 95 -12.40 15.21 -22.47
N ASP A 96 -11.30 15.44 -21.75
CA ASP A 96 -9.96 15.55 -22.31
C ASP A 96 -9.22 14.24 -22.06
N THR A 97 -8.51 13.74 -23.08
CA THR A 97 -7.82 12.44 -22.98
C THR A 97 -6.41 12.52 -23.55
N VAL A 98 -5.55 11.65 -23.03
CA VAL A 98 -4.22 11.41 -23.59
C VAL A 98 -4.15 10.06 -24.29
N GLU A 99 -3.46 10.05 -25.42
CA GLU A 99 -3.24 8.86 -26.22
C GLU A 99 -2.24 7.88 -25.56
N VAL A 100 -2.66 6.62 -25.47
CA VAL A 100 -1.75 5.49 -25.23
C VAL A 100 -1.44 4.87 -26.58
N VAL A 101 -0.17 4.93 -26.98
CA VAL A 101 0.29 4.60 -28.35
C VAL A 101 0.94 3.23 -28.47
N ARG A 102 1.30 2.61 -27.34
CA ARG A 102 1.87 1.25 -27.28
C ARG A 102 1.52 0.58 -25.96
N GLY A 103 1.29 -0.73 -26.00
CA GLY A 103 1.22 -1.58 -24.81
C GLY A 103 2.18 -2.76 -24.98
N GLU A 104 2.92 -3.09 -23.93
CA GLU A 104 3.80 -4.27 -23.90
C GLU A 104 3.67 -5.00 -22.57
N LEU A 105 3.85 -6.31 -22.58
CA LEU A 105 3.93 -7.09 -21.36
C LEU A 105 5.37 -7.02 -20.84
N GLY A 106 5.52 -6.60 -19.60
CA GLY A 106 6.80 -6.53 -18.91
C GLY A 106 6.63 -6.86 -17.43
N SER A 107 7.41 -6.19 -16.60
CA SER A 107 7.26 -6.30 -15.15
C SER A 107 7.37 -4.92 -14.50
N ALA A 108 6.63 -4.71 -13.42
CA ALA A 108 6.74 -3.52 -12.59
C ALA A 108 6.77 -3.90 -11.11
N SER A 109 7.36 -3.03 -10.29
CA SER A 109 7.36 -3.19 -8.83
C SER A 109 6.15 -2.50 -8.25
N PHE A 110 5.34 -3.22 -7.47
CA PHE A 110 4.14 -2.72 -6.81
C PHE A 110 4.35 -2.76 -5.30
N GLY A 111 4.07 -1.65 -4.61
CA GLY A 111 4.01 -1.65 -3.15
C GLY A 111 2.85 -2.51 -2.67
N THR A 112 3.10 -3.40 -1.72
CA THR A 112 2.06 -4.19 -1.05
C THR A 112 2.15 -4.08 0.45
N ASP A 113 1.17 -4.61 1.15
CA ASP A 113 1.15 -4.66 2.61
C ASP A 113 2.24 -5.58 3.21
N MET A 114 2.88 -6.41 2.39
CA MET A 114 4.02 -7.26 2.75
C MET A 114 5.33 -6.80 2.09
N GLY A 115 5.40 -5.54 1.66
CA GLY A 115 6.54 -4.96 0.96
C GLY A 115 6.37 -4.91 -0.55
N ALA A 116 7.39 -4.42 -1.26
CA ALA A 116 7.32 -4.30 -2.71
C ALA A 116 7.46 -5.66 -3.40
N VAL A 117 6.63 -5.94 -4.39
CA VAL A 117 6.63 -7.17 -5.18
C VAL A 117 6.76 -6.84 -6.66
N LYS A 118 7.63 -7.57 -7.37
CA LYS A 118 7.75 -7.47 -8.82
C LYS A 118 6.70 -8.37 -9.47
N LEU A 119 5.75 -7.77 -10.17
CA LEU A 119 4.66 -8.46 -10.85
C LEU A 119 4.76 -8.31 -12.37
N PRO A 120 4.26 -9.29 -13.14
CA PRO A 120 3.91 -9.08 -14.54
C PRO A 120 2.99 -7.87 -14.68
N ALA A 121 3.30 -6.99 -15.63
CA ALA A 121 2.57 -5.74 -15.81
C ALA A 121 2.43 -5.39 -17.29
N TRP A 122 1.28 -4.84 -17.66
CA TRP A 122 1.12 -4.13 -18.92
C TRP A 122 1.71 -2.75 -18.77
N LEU A 123 2.74 -2.48 -19.58
CA LEU A 123 3.42 -1.19 -19.67
C LEU A 123 2.82 -0.43 -20.84
N PHE A 124 2.05 0.61 -20.53
CA PHE A 124 1.36 1.45 -21.50
C PHE A 124 2.12 2.76 -21.73
N TYR A 125 2.55 2.99 -22.97
CA TYR A 125 3.28 4.18 -23.35
C TYR A 125 2.32 5.28 -23.74
N VAL A 126 2.32 6.33 -22.93
CA VAL A 126 1.51 7.52 -23.13
C VAL A 126 2.28 8.47 -24.06
N ARG A 127 1.60 9.04 -25.07
CA ARG A 127 2.22 10.01 -25.97
C ARG A 127 2.74 11.21 -25.17
N GLY A 128 4.02 11.52 -25.34
CA GLY A 128 4.67 12.64 -24.63
C GLY A 128 5.16 12.29 -23.22
N ALA A 129 4.98 11.06 -22.75
CA ALA A 129 5.59 10.56 -21.51
C ALA A 129 6.93 9.86 -21.79
N GLU A 130 7.91 10.07 -20.92
CA GLU A 130 9.22 9.38 -20.99
C GLU A 130 9.15 7.94 -20.48
N ALA A 131 8.27 7.67 -19.51
CA ALA A 131 8.09 6.38 -18.88
C ALA A 131 6.68 5.84 -19.12
N PRO A 132 6.52 4.50 -19.26
CA PRO A 132 5.20 3.91 -19.36
C PRO A 132 4.45 3.99 -18.02
N VAL A 133 3.12 3.95 -18.09
CA VAL A 133 2.29 3.66 -16.93
C VAL A 133 2.11 2.15 -16.82
N ALA A 134 2.20 1.60 -15.61
CA ALA A 134 2.12 0.17 -15.36
C ALA A 134 0.77 -0.21 -14.74
N TRP A 135 0.16 -1.26 -15.29
CA TRP A 135 -1.02 -1.92 -14.73
C TRP A 135 -0.71 -3.40 -14.49
N PRO A 136 -1.06 -4.00 -13.33
CA PRO A 136 -0.81 -5.42 -13.09
C PRO A 136 -1.42 -6.30 -14.18
N ALA A 137 -0.63 -7.18 -14.78
CA ALA A 137 -1.10 -8.08 -15.84
C ALA A 137 -1.72 -9.37 -15.29
N ILE A 138 -2.00 -9.43 -13.99
CA ILE A 138 -2.59 -10.59 -13.31
C ILE A 138 -4.11 -10.45 -13.19
N ASP A 139 -4.81 -11.58 -13.07
CA ASP A 139 -6.26 -11.58 -12.92
C ASP A 139 -6.71 -10.83 -11.65
N PRO A 140 -7.71 -9.92 -11.75
CA PRO A 140 -8.23 -9.20 -10.59
C PRO A 140 -8.70 -10.07 -9.42
N ALA A 141 -9.07 -11.35 -9.64
CA ALA A 141 -9.42 -12.27 -8.55
C ALA A 141 -8.23 -12.63 -7.63
N ALA A 142 -7.00 -12.36 -8.09
CA ALA A 142 -5.78 -12.45 -7.29
C ALA A 142 -5.47 -11.16 -6.51
N LEU A 143 -6.23 -10.07 -6.71
CA LEU A 143 -6.04 -8.77 -6.08
C LEU A 143 -7.18 -8.47 -5.10
N TRP A 144 -6.87 -7.82 -3.99
CA TRP A 144 -7.86 -7.24 -3.10
C TRP A 144 -8.07 -5.76 -3.40
N LYS A 145 -9.29 -5.39 -3.83
CA LYS A 145 -9.72 -4.00 -4.07
C LYS A 145 -8.65 -3.13 -4.79
N PRO A 146 -8.18 -3.53 -5.99
CA PRO A 146 -7.05 -2.89 -6.65
C PRO A 146 -7.29 -1.40 -6.93
N GLY A 147 -6.38 -0.54 -6.46
CA GLY A 147 -6.44 0.92 -6.61
C GLY A 147 -7.33 1.64 -5.58
N GLU A 148 -8.00 0.91 -4.69
CA GLU A 148 -8.78 1.49 -3.59
C GLU A 148 -7.98 1.54 -2.28
N VAL A 149 -7.01 0.64 -2.11
CA VAL A 149 -6.23 0.55 -0.87
C VAL A 149 -5.15 1.61 -0.81
N ARG A 150 -5.10 2.33 0.32
CA ARG A 150 -4.09 3.36 0.61
C ARG A 150 -3.19 2.97 1.78
N ALA A 151 -1.92 3.36 1.65
CA ALA A 151 -1.01 3.36 2.78
C ALA A 151 -1.49 4.39 3.79
N THR A 152 -1.22 4.14 5.06
CA THR A 152 -1.28 5.20 6.05
C THR A 152 -0.30 6.33 5.72
N ALA A 153 -0.68 7.57 6.02
CA ALA A 153 0.23 8.71 6.07
C ALA A 153 0.81 8.93 7.47
N VAL A 154 0.42 8.11 8.45
CA VAL A 154 0.77 8.24 9.87
C VAL A 154 1.99 7.43 10.22
N ALA A 155 2.09 6.18 9.76
CA ALA A 155 3.26 5.33 10.02
C ALA A 155 4.31 5.48 8.91
N ALA A 156 5.58 5.52 9.30
CA ALA A 156 6.69 5.56 8.34
C ALA A 156 7.14 4.16 7.92
N ASP A 157 7.23 3.22 8.87
CA ASP A 157 7.62 1.84 8.62
C ASP A 157 6.95 0.88 9.63
N ALA A 158 6.93 -0.40 9.27
CA ALA A 158 6.69 -1.49 10.19
C ALA A 158 7.64 -2.66 9.90
N ARG A 159 8.16 -3.25 10.98
CA ARG A 159 9.08 -4.38 10.97
C ARG A 159 8.51 -5.50 11.83
N LEU A 160 8.35 -6.68 11.23
CA LEU A 160 7.90 -7.89 11.94
C LEU A 160 9.10 -8.76 12.30
N ALA A 161 9.21 -9.13 13.57
CA ALA A 161 10.25 -10.05 14.03
C ALA A 161 9.99 -11.49 13.54
N PRO A 162 11.01 -12.37 13.58
CA PRO A 162 10.88 -13.76 13.13
C PRO A 162 9.85 -14.61 13.90
N ASP A 163 9.47 -14.19 15.12
CA ASP A 163 8.40 -14.85 15.90
C ASP A 163 6.99 -14.62 15.31
N GLY A 164 6.88 -13.77 14.29
CA GLY A 164 5.63 -13.40 13.65
C GLY A 164 4.68 -12.61 14.54
N ARG A 165 5.07 -12.20 15.75
CA ARG A 165 4.20 -11.57 16.76
C ARG A 165 4.73 -10.26 17.30
N SER A 166 6.04 -10.08 17.30
CA SER A 166 6.67 -8.84 17.77
C SER A 166 6.80 -7.88 16.59
N LEU A 167 6.12 -6.74 16.69
CA LEU A 167 6.11 -5.68 15.69
C LEU A 167 6.83 -4.45 16.24
N THR A 168 7.64 -3.80 15.39
CA THR A 168 8.11 -2.44 15.62
C THR A 168 7.51 -1.55 14.55
N VAL A 169 6.82 -0.48 14.94
CA VAL A 169 6.18 0.46 14.00
C VAL A 169 6.65 1.86 14.33
N SER A 170 7.16 2.58 13.34
CA SER A 170 7.52 3.99 13.50
C SER A 170 6.28 4.86 13.31
N LEU A 171 5.84 5.49 14.41
CA LEU A 171 4.66 6.34 14.51
C LEU A 171 5.07 7.73 15.03
N PRO A 172 4.19 8.74 14.96
CA PRO A 172 4.47 10.04 15.56
C PRO A 172 4.80 9.89 17.06
N GLY A 173 5.90 10.49 17.46
CA GLY A 173 6.38 10.61 18.83
C GLY A 173 5.57 11.64 19.64
N PRO A 174 5.61 11.57 20.98
CA PRO A 174 5.08 12.64 21.80
C PRO A 174 5.84 13.95 21.53
N PRO A 175 5.17 15.11 21.64
CA PRO A 175 5.85 16.39 21.56
C PRO A 175 6.82 16.56 22.73
N ASP A 176 7.84 17.38 22.55
CA ASP A 176 8.73 17.77 23.65
C ASP A 176 7.91 18.44 24.77
N PRO A 177 8.23 18.16 26.05
CA PRO A 177 7.58 18.83 27.16
C PRO A 177 7.95 20.32 27.15
N CYS A 178 6.96 21.17 27.46
CA CYS A 178 7.25 22.57 27.74
C CYS A 178 7.99 22.69 29.09
N PRO A 179 8.80 23.76 29.29
CA PRO A 179 9.41 24.01 30.58
C PRO A 179 8.40 23.99 31.73
N GLY A 180 8.68 23.22 32.79
CA GLY A 180 7.82 23.12 33.98
C GLY A 180 6.60 22.20 33.84
N GLN A 181 6.41 21.55 32.69
CA GLN A 181 5.28 20.63 32.47
C GLN A 181 5.70 19.16 32.46
N GLN A 182 4.77 18.30 32.83
CA GLN A 182 4.98 16.86 32.73
C GLN A 182 5.00 16.43 31.25
N PRO A 183 5.88 15.50 30.86
CA PRO A 183 5.92 14.99 29.49
C PRO A 183 4.67 14.17 29.19
N VAL A 184 4.07 14.40 28.02
CA VAL A 184 3.07 13.51 27.45
C VAL A 184 3.76 12.20 27.08
N ARG A 185 3.15 11.08 27.46
CA ARG A 185 3.63 9.74 27.09
C ARG A 185 2.65 9.08 26.17
N TYR A 186 3.15 8.27 25.24
CA TYR A 186 2.32 7.48 24.34
C TYR A 186 2.35 6.03 24.78
N GLU A 187 1.16 5.45 24.96
CA GLU A 187 1.00 4.03 25.25
C GLU A 187 0.52 3.30 24.00
N THR A 188 1.13 2.15 23.70
CA THR A 188 0.76 1.33 22.56
C THR A 188 -0.62 0.70 22.74
N ARG A 189 -1.37 0.56 21.65
CA ARG A 189 -2.67 -0.09 21.57
C ARG A 189 -2.71 -1.04 20.38
N VAL A 190 -3.41 -2.16 20.56
CA VAL A 190 -3.61 -3.20 19.54
C VAL A 190 -5.05 -3.68 19.61
N ILE A 191 -5.70 -3.79 18.45
CA ILE A 191 -6.96 -4.53 18.26
C ILE A 191 -6.71 -5.57 17.17
N GLU A 192 -7.14 -6.81 17.38
CA GLU A 192 -6.90 -7.92 16.46
C GLU A 192 -8.22 -8.56 16.02
N SER A 193 -8.29 -8.90 14.74
CA SER A 193 -9.25 -9.85 14.18
C SER A 193 -8.50 -11.00 13.49
N GLU A 194 -9.26 -11.94 12.92
CA GLU A 194 -8.72 -13.01 12.09
C GLU A 194 -8.12 -12.50 10.78
N GLN A 195 -8.56 -11.34 10.29
CA GLN A 195 -8.19 -10.82 8.97
C GLN A 195 -7.23 -9.63 9.01
N ALA A 196 -7.24 -8.86 10.10
CA ALA A 196 -6.43 -7.65 10.23
C ALA A 196 -6.06 -7.35 11.69
N VAL A 197 -5.05 -6.51 11.85
CA VAL A 197 -4.52 -6.02 13.13
C VAL A 197 -4.41 -4.52 13.04
N ALA A 198 -5.09 -3.80 13.94
CA ALA A 198 -4.96 -2.37 14.08
C ALA A 198 -3.98 -2.05 15.21
N VAL A 199 -3.03 -1.15 14.95
CA VAL A 199 -2.07 -0.65 15.93
C VAL A 199 -2.12 0.87 16.01
N GLY A 200 -1.77 1.40 17.17
CA GLY A 200 -1.76 2.84 17.40
C GLY A 200 -1.17 3.19 18.74
N VAL A 201 -1.12 4.49 19.00
CA VAL A 201 -0.63 5.05 20.26
C VAL A 201 -1.67 5.99 20.85
N ARG A 202 -1.90 5.85 22.16
CA ARG A 202 -2.79 6.70 22.93
C ARG A 202 -1.97 7.64 23.80
N ALA A 203 -2.25 8.94 23.73
CA ALA A 203 -1.63 9.91 24.60
C ALA A 203 -2.11 9.75 26.04
N VAL A 204 -1.17 9.80 26.98
CA VAL A 204 -1.40 9.81 28.43
C VAL A 204 -0.70 11.02 29.02
N GLY A 205 -1.45 11.79 29.80
CA GLY A 205 -1.07 13.11 30.29
C GLY A 205 -1.81 14.24 29.57
N ALA A 206 -1.81 15.43 30.16
CA ALA A 206 -2.44 16.60 29.57
C ALA A 206 -1.54 17.18 28.46
N PRO A 207 -2.08 17.46 27.26
CA PRO A 207 -1.33 18.23 26.27
C PRO A 207 -1.06 19.63 26.81
N ALA A 208 0.15 20.15 26.59
CA ALA A 208 0.47 21.53 26.90
C ALA A 208 -0.42 22.49 26.10
N GLU A 209 -1.03 23.46 26.76
CA GLU A 209 -1.92 24.43 26.10
C GLU A 209 -1.19 25.67 25.56
N ASP A 210 0.00 26.03 26.09
CA ASP A 210 0.56 27.40 25.89
C ASP A 210 2.06 27.49 25.56
N CYS A 211 2.65 26.53 24.83
CA CYS A 211 4.04 26.71 24.36
C CYS A 211 4.21 26.51 22.86
N VAL A 212 5.09 27.34 22.26
CA VAL A 212 5.43 27.25 20.84
C VAL A 212 6.12 25.92 20.59
N ARG A 213 5.48 25.07 19.78
CA ARG A 213 6.02 23.79 19.34
C ARG A 213 6.40 23.87 17.88
N LEU A 214 7.54 23.30 17.54
CA LEU A 214 7.86 23.05 16.14
C LEU A 214 6.82 22.09 15.56
N ALA A 215 6.23 22.44 14.42
CA ALA A 215 5.22 21.62 13.74
C ALA A 215 5.78 20.32 13.13
N PHE A 216 7.08 20.07 13.26
CA PHE A 216 7.71 18.84 12.79
C PHE A 216 7.38 17.69 13.75
N GLY A 217 6.50 16.79 13.32
CA GLY A 217 6.25 15.53 14.00
C GLY A 217 7.52 14.69 13.98
N ARG A 218 8.14 14.47 15.14
CA ARG A 218 9.22 13.49 15.28
C ARG A 218 8.62 12.10 15.20
N MET A 219 9.26 11.19 14.48
CA MET A 219 8.90 9.79 14.50
C MET A 219 9.57 9.08 15.69
N ALA A 220 8.91 8.08 16.24
CA ALA A 220 9.43 7.22 17.29
C ALA A 220 9.03 5.77 17.02
N ASP A 221 9.91 4.84 17.37
CA ASP A 221 9.66 3.41 17.22
C ASP A 221 8.88 2.88 18.43
N TYR A 222 7.77 2.20 18.15
CA TYR A 222 6.92 1.58 19.17
C TYR A 222 6.88 0.07 18.98
N GLY A 223 7.13 -0.66 20.06
CA GLY A 223 7.01 -2.11 20.11
C GLY A 223 5.58 -2.55 20.42
N PHE A 224 5.05 -3.46 19.59
CA PHE A 224 3.75 -4.09 19.79
C PHE A 224 3.93 -5.61 19.87
N VAL A 225 3.20 -6.26 20.77
CA VAL A 225 3.18 -7.72 20.90
C VAL A 225 1.77 -8.21 20.58
N LEU A 226 1.64 -9.00 19.53
CA LEU A 226 0.37 -9.56 19.09
C LEU A 226 0.00 -10.82 19.89
N LYS A 227 -1.30 -11.06 20.08
CA LYS A 227 -1.86 -12.27 20.67
C LYS A 227 -1.60 -13.48 19.76
N SER A 228 -1.73 -13.30 18.45
CA SER A 228 -1.46 -14.32 17.43
C SER A 228 -0.46 -13.82 16.39
N ALA A 229 0.15 -14.71 15.62
CA ALA A 229 1.07 -14.30 14.56
C ALA A 229 0.38 -13.41 13.51
N LEU A 230 1.04 -12.39 12.97
CA LEU A 230 0.49 -11.53 11.93
C LEU A 230 0.09 -12.38 10.71
N GLY A 231 0.94 -13.31 10.28
CA GLY A 231 0.61 -14.25 9.21
C GLY A 231 0.20 -13.54 7.92
N GLY A 232 -0.95 -13.92 7.36
CA GLY A 232 -1.58 -13.24 6.22
C GLY A 232 -2.48 -12.05 6.60
N ARG A 233 -2.56 -11.67 7.88
CA ARG A 233 -3.41 -10.54 8.32
C ARG A 233 -2.83 -9.21 7.88
N VAL A 234 -3.70 -8.26 7.59
CA VAL A 234 -3.31 -6.90 7.21
C VAL A 234 -2.97 -6.09 8.46
N LEU A 235 -1.83 -5.41 8.48
CA LEU A 235 -1.52 -4.43 9.52
C LEU A 235 -2.08 -3.06 9.11
N VAL A 236 -2.84 -2.42 10.01
CA VAL A 236 -3.43 -1.09 9.79
C VAL A 236 -3.19 -0.16 10.97
N ASP A 237 -3.25 1.14 10.73
CA ASP A 237 -3.19 2.16 11.78
C ASP A 237 -4.55 2.32 12.49
N ALA A 238 -4.62 3.26 13.44
CA ALA A 238 -5.84 3.55 14.18
C ALA A 238 -7.00 4.06 13.28
N GLN A 239 -6.69 4.55 12.08
CA GLN A 239 -7.63 5.07 11.08
C GLN A 239 -8.01 4.04 10.01
N GLY A 240 -7.44 2.83 10.05
CA GLY A 240 -7.69 1.76 9.08
C GLY A 240 -6.81 1.82 7.83
N GLY A 241 -5.85 2.76 7.77
CA GLY A 241 -4.87 2.86 6.70
C GLY A 241 -3.83 1.75 6.78
N VAL A 242 -3.45 1.16 5.64
CA VAL A 242 -2.53 0.02 5.62
C VAL A 242 -1.12 0.44 5.98
N ILE A 243 -0.47 -0.32 6.86
CA ILE A 243 0.94 -0.18 7.20
C ILE A 243 1.71 -1.31 6.51
N PRO A 244 2.52 -1.03 5.47
CA PRO A 244 3.37 -2.04 4.86
C PRO A 244 4.34 -2.64 5.87
N VAL A 245 4.38 -3.97 5.94
CA VAL A 245 5.24 -4.71 6.86
C VAL A 245 6.44 -5.28 6.12
N THR A 246 7.62 -4.89 6.57
CA THR A 246 8.88 -5.52 6.16
C THR A 246 9.21 -6.67 7.09
N ARG A 247 9.65 -7.80 6.52
CA ARG A 247 10.17 -8.94 7.27
C ARG A 247 11.69 -8.98 7.07
N PRO A 248 12.49 -9.29 8.10
CA PRO A 248 13.89 -9.58 7.89
C PRO A 248 14.04 -10.75 6.91
N PRO A 249 15.10 -10.78 6.08
CA PRO A 249 15.34 -11.89 5.18
C PRO A 249 15.44 -13.19 5.99
N SER A 250 14.66 -14.20 5.61
CA SER A 250 14.76 -15.54 6.17
C SER A 250 16.18 -16.06 5.91
N ILE A 251 17.02 -16.13 6.94
CA ILE A 251 18.29 -16.84 6.85
C ILE A 251 17.93 -18.33 6.75
N ILE A 252 17.99 -18.87 5.53
CA ILE A 252 17.92 -20.32 5.32
C ILE A 252 19.16 -20.90 6.03
N ARG A 253 18.92 -21.68 7.09
CA ARG A 253 19.95 -22.51 7.74
C ARG A 253 19.90 -23.91 7.16
#